data_AF-A0A212EHJ4-F1
#
_entry.id   AF-A0A212EHJ4-F1
#
_cell.length_a   1.000
_cell.length_b   1.000
_cell.length_c   1.000
_cell.angle_alpha   90.00
_cell.angle_beta   90.00
_cell.angle_gamma   90.00
#
_symmetry.space_group_name_H-M   'P 1'
#
loop_
_entity.id
_entity.type
_entity.pdbx_description
1 polymer ?
#
loop_
_entity_poly.entity_id
_entity_poly.type
_entity_poly.pdbx_seq_one_letter_code
_entity_poly.pdbx_strand_id
1 'polypeptide(L)'
;MSFDESIKKIELVLSCNGLTIRSRYNDVRTRWKNRFLFIFNMIWFNSEAICGVAWMVLRLNEGGTIAEVTYMAPCALFTLLSVLKALLFIYYEDNICDLVASLRKLDIKYNNKSISSEDIDFLHFTLKLSKILNAMLCVVFSWSTLVVSCIFYIKDGVFDVIFPLKVEYPFSFDHNDARLWPFVYIHQFWSVNEERRGYVHVSRLPLL
;
A
#
# COMPACT_ATOMS: atom_id res chain seq x y z
N MET A 1 8.22 3.98 23.87
CA MET A 1 8.81 4.02 22.52
C MET A 1 9.27 5.44 22.25
N SER A 2 10.55 5.66 21.92
CA SER A 2 11.04 7.03 21.69
C SER A 2 10.52 7.57 20.35
N PHE A 3 10.16 8.86 20.30
CA PHE A 3 9.66 9.51 19.08
C PHE A 3 10.60 9.32 17.87
N ASP A 4 11.92 9.37 18.11
CA ASP A 4 12.92 9.16 17.07
C ASP A 4 12.93 7.73 16.50
N GLU A 5 12.58 6.73 17.32
CA GLU A 5 12.44 5.36 16.86
C GLU A 5 11.23 5.21 15.93
N SER A 6 10.11 5.87 16.25
CA SER A 6 8.92 5.93 15.39
C SER A 6 9.21 6.61 14.05
N ILE A 7 9.92 7.75 14.08
CA ILE A 7 10.31 8.47 12.86
C ILE A 7 11.23 7.62 11.98
N LYS A 8 12.21 6.91 12.54
CA LYS A 8 13.07 5.99 11.76
C LYS A 8 12.28 4.91 11.04
N LYS A 9 11.25 4.35 11.68
CA LYS A 9 10.42 3.31 11.06
C LYS A 9 9.58 3.87 9.90
N ILE A 10 9.00 5.05 10.07
CA ILE A 10 8.25 5.74 9.01
C ILE A 10 9.20 6.12 7.86
N GLU A 11 10.41 6.57 8.17
CA GLU A 11 11.43 6.94 7.18
C GLU A 11 11.86 5.76 6.32
N LEU A 12 12.04 4.57 6.91
CA LEU A 12 12.35 3.34 6.18
C LEU A 12 11.24 2.97 5.20
N VAL A 13 10.01 3.03 5.67
CA VAL A 13 8.80 2.77 4.88
C VAL A 13 8.66 3.72 3.70
N LEU A 14 8.85 5.02 3.94
CA LEU A 14 8.79 6.03 2.90
C LEU A 14 9.92 5.87 1.90
N SER A 15 11.13 5.54 2.38
CA SER A 15 12.30 5.32 1.52
C SER A 15 12.10 4.16 0.56
N CYS A 16 11.43 3.08 0.98
CA CYS A 16 11.04 1.99 0.08
C CYS A 16 10.09 2.45 -1.05
N ASN A 17 9.31 3.51 -0.81
CA ASN A 17 8.42 4.12 -1.80
C ASN A 17 9.08 5.28 -2.57
N GLY A 18 10.38 5.55 -2.37
CA GLY A 18 11.06 6.71 -2.96
C GLY A 18 10.71 8.05 -2.33
N LEU A 19 10.02 8.07 -1.18
CA LEU A 19 9.68 9.26 -0.41
C LEU A 19 10.67 9.45 0.75
N THR A 20 10.91 10.69 1.19
CA THR A 20 11.83 10.94 2.31
C THR A 20 11.38 12.10 3.19
N ILE A 21 11.43 11.91 4.50
CA ILE A 21 11.13 12.97 5.50
C ILE A 21 12.33 13.90 5.70
N ARG A 22 13.53 13.52 5.22
CA ARG A 22 14.76 14.32 5.36
C ARG A 22 15.19 14.97 4.06
N SER A 23 14.25 15.27 3.17
CA SER A 23 14.57 15.84 1.85
C SER A 23 15.50 17.04 1.92
N ARG A 24 15.31 17.91 2.92
CA ARG A 24 16.13 19.12 3.12
C ARG A 24 17.61 18.84 3.44
N TYR A 25 17.94 17.66 3.99
CA TYR A 25 19.29 17.28 4.39
C TYR A 25 19.96 16.29 3.43
N ASN A 26 19.23 15.84 2.40
CA ASN A 26 19.76 14.86 1.45
C ASN A 26 20.57 15.56 0.36
N ASP A 27 21.69 14.93 -0.01
CA ASP A 27 22.48 15.34 -1.17
C ASP A 27 21.64 15.23 -2.47
N VAL A 28 21.98 16.07 -3.45
CA VAL A 28 21.26 16.19 -4.74
C VAL A 28 21.18 14.83 -5.45
N ARG A 29 22.25 14.02 -5.36
CA ARG A 29 22.29 12.67 -5.94
C ARG A 29 21.32 11.71 -5.26
N THR A 30 21.21 11.77 -3.94
CA THR A 30 20.29 10.93 -3.15
C THR A 30 18.84 11.34 -3.42
N ARG A 31 18.57 12.65 -3.52
CA ARG A 31 17.26 13.17 -3.89
C ARG A 31 16.84 12.67 -5.28
N TRP A 32 17.72 12.71 -6.27
CA TRP A 32 17.44 12.19 -7.61
C TRP A 32 17.17 10.68 -7.62
N LYS A 33 17.95 9.88 -6.90
CA LYS A 33 17.69 8.43 -6.78
C LYS A 33 16.32 8.13 -6.18
N ASN A 34 15.95 8.86 -5.12
CA ASN A 34 14.64 8.70 -4.47
C ASN A 34 13.50 9.10 -5.40
N ARG A 35 13.65 10.20 -6.15
CA ARG A 35 12.66 10.61 -7.16
C ARG A 35 12.52 9.60 -8.30
N PHE A 36 13.63 9.02 -8.76
CA PHE A 36 13.59 7.98 -9.79
C PHE A 36 12.87 6.72 -9.29
N LEU A 37 13.20 6.26 -8.08
CA LEU A 37 12.52 5.13 -7.44
C LEU A 37 11.02 5.42 -7.26
N PHE A 38 10.68 6.64 -6.85
CA PHE A 38 9.30 7.09 -6.73
C PHE A 38 8.56 7.03 -8.07
N ILE A 39 9.14 7.60 -9.14
CA ILE A 39 8.52 7.60 -10.47
C ILE A 39 8.33 6.16 -10.97
N PHE A 40 9.33 5.30 -10.76
CA PHE A 40 9.23 3.89 -11.12
C PHE A 40 8.06 3.21 -10.41
N ASN A 41 7.98 3.33 -9.08
CA ASN A 41 6.89 2.75 -8.28
C ASN A 41 5.54 3.36 -8.63
N MET A 42 5.51 4.66 -8.94
CA MET A 42 4.31 5.38 -9.36
C MET A 42 3.79 4.83 -10.69
N ILE A 43 4.64 4.68 -11.71
CA ILE A 43 4.25 4.12 -13.01
C ILE A 43 3.79 2.67 -12.85
N TRP A 44 4.54 1.87 -12.08
CA TRP A 44 4.23 0.48 -11.81
C TRP A 44 2.83 0.33 -11.18
N PHE A 45 2.59 1.06 -10.10
CA PHE A 45 1.31 1.05 -9.39
C PHE A 45 0.14 1.61 -10.22
N ASN A 46 0.36 2.71 -10.97
CA ASN A 46 -0.68 3.28 -11.84
C ASN A 46 -1.01 2.39 -13.03
N SER A 47 -0.07 1.57 -13.52
CA SER A 47 -0.35 0.63 -14.61
C SER A 47 -1.43 -0.38 -14.22
N GLU A 48 -1.36 -0.92 -13.00
CA GLU A 48 -2.40 -1.81 -12.48
C GLU A 48 -3.74 -1.09 -12.27
N ALA A 49 -3.68 0.17 -11.81
CA ALA A 49 -4.87 1.01 -11.65
C ALA A 49 -5.63 1.19 -12.98
N ILE A 50 -4.89 1.53 -14.04
CA ILE A 50 -5.43 1.76 -15.38
C ILE A 50 -6.04 0.47 -15.91
N CYS A 51 -5.34 -0.65 -15.78
CA CYS A 51 -5.86 -1.95 -16.23
C CYS A 51 -7.11 -2.35 -15.42
N GLY A 52 -7.18 -2.03 -14.12
CA GLY A 52 -8.36 -2.30 -13.30
C GLY A 52 -9.58 -1.47 -13.71
N VAL A 53 -9.37 -0.18 -14.04
CA VAL A 53 -10.44 0.69 -14.56
C VAL A 53 -10.86 0.26 -15.97
N ALA A 54 -9.91 -0.11 -16.84
CA ALA A 54 -10.20 -0.64 -18.16
C ALA A 54 -11.09 -1.89 -18.09
N TRP A 55 -10.76 -2.83 -17.18
CA TRP A 55 -11.58 -4.02 -16.93
C TRP A 55 -13.00 -3.66 -16.50
N MET A 56 -13.18 -2.67 -15.61
CA MET A 56 -14.52 -2.20 -15.22
C MET A 56 -15.33 -1.67 -16.41
N VAL A 57 -14.71 -0.86 -17.28
CA VAL A 57 -15.36 -0.27 -18.46
C VAL A 57 -15.74 -1.35 -19.47
N LEU A 58 -14.84 -2.29 -19.75
CA LEU A 58 -15.10 -3.39 -20.66
C LEU A 58 -16.21 -4.29 -20.13
N ARG A 59 -16.19 -4.62 -18.82
CA ARG A 59 -17.24 -5.45 -18.21
C ARG A 59 -18.62 -4.80 -18.27
N LEU A 60 -18.71 -3.48 -18.16
CA LEU A 60 -19.96 -2.74 -18.35
C LEU A 60 -20.46 -2.83 -19.81
N ASN A 61 -19.55 -2.72 -20.79
CA ASN A 61 -19.90 -2.80 -22.20
C ASN A 61 -20.36 -4.21 -22.63
N GLU A 62 -19.86 -5.26 -21.99
CA GLU A 62 -20.25 -6.65 -22.24
C GLU A 62 -21.56 -7.07 -21.53
N GLY A 63 -22.21 -6.15 -20.81
CA GLY A 63 -23.46 -6.43 -20.09
C GLY A 63 -23.25 -7.10 -18.72
N GLY A 64 -22.08 -6.95 -18.12
CA GLY A 64 -21.80 -7.37 -16.74
C GLY A 64 -22.71 -6.68 -15.72
N THR A 65 -22.84 -7.29 -14.54
CA THR A 65 -23.75 -6.75 -13.52
C THR A 65 -23.13 -5.54 -12.79
N ILE A 66 -23.94 -4.56 -12.44
CA ILE A 66 -23.51 -3.39 -11.65
C ILE A 66 -22.89 -3.82 -10.32
N ALA A 67 -23.35 -4.94 -9.75
CA ALA A 67 -22.80 -5.53 -8.53
C ALA A 67 -21.32 -5.94 -8.68
N GLU A 68 -20.93 -6.55 -9.82
CA GLU A 68 -19.54 -6.94 -10.09
C GLU A 68 -18.60 -5.73 -10.15
N VAL A 69 -19.04 -4.65 -10.78
CA VAL A 69 -18.25 -3.41 -10.92
C VAL A 69 -18.19 -2.66 -9.59
N THR A 70 -19.29 -2.61 -8.85
CA THR A 70 -19.36 -1.96 -7.53
C THR A 70 -18.47 -2.67 -6.52
N TYR A 71 -18.32 -4.00 -6.61
CA TYR A 71 -17.40 -4.76 -5.77
C TYR A 71 -15.93 -4.33 -5.95
N MET A 72 -15.57 -3.93 -7.18
CA MET A 72 -14.21 -3.48 -7.53
C MET A 72 -13.97 -1.99 -7.26
N ALA A 73 -15.02 -1.16 -7.22
CA ALA A 73 -14.91 0.29 -7.08
C ALA A 73 -14.10 0.77 -5.85
N PRO A 74 -14.20 0.14 -4.66
CA PRO A 74 -13.36 0.50 -3.52
C PRO A 74 -11.87 0.37 -3.80
N CYS A 75 -11.45 -0.63 -4.59
CA CYS A 75 -10.05 -0.84 -4.93
C CYS A 75 -9.53 0.33 -5.79
N ALA A 76 -10.25 0.71 -6.85
CA ALA A 76 -9.88 1.85 -7.69
C ALA A 76 -9.84 3.17 -6.89
N LEU A 77 -10.77 3.38 -5.96
CA LEU A 77 -10.79 4.53 -5.07
C LEU A 77 -9.58 4.57 -4.13
N PHE A 78 -9.19 3.44 -3.52
CA PHE A 78 -7.99 3.36 -2.68
C PHE A 78 -6.72 3.68 -3.48
N THR A 79 -6.60 3.12 -4.67
CA THR A 79 -5.48 3.38 -5.58
C THR A 79 -5.38 4.87 -5.93
N LEU A 80 -6.49 5.52 -6.27
CA LEU A 80 -6.53 6.97 -6.52
C LEU A 80 -6.13 7.77 -5.28
N LEU A 81 -6.66 7.41 -4.10
CA LEU A 81 -6.36 8.09 -2.85
C LEU A 81 -4.87 7.97 -2.48
N SER A 82 -4.26 6.83 -2.73
CA SER A 82 -2.84 6.58 -2.49
C SER A 82 -1.95 7.41 -3.42
N VAL A 83 -2.29 7.46 -4.71
CA VAL A 83 -1.62 8.34 -5.68
C VAL A 83 -1.71 9.80 -5.25
N LEU A 84 -2.90 10.27 -4.86
CA LEU A 84 -3.09 11.64 -4.38
C LEU A 84 -2.27 11.91 -3.12
N LYS A 85 -2.28 11.00 -2.15
CA LYS A 85 -1.49 11.10 -0.92
C LYS A 85 0.00 11.17 -1.20
N ALA A 86 0.50 10.36 -2.12
CA ALA A 86 1.89 10.35 -2.54
C ALA A 86 2.30 11.68 -3.20
N LEU A 87 1.46 12.24 -4.08
CA LEU A 87 1.69 13.54 -4.70
C LEU A 87 1.68 14.68 -3.68
N LEU A 88 0.71 14.68 -2.76
CA LEU A 88 0.64 15.66 -1.68
C LEU A 88 1.88 15.58 -0.77
N PHE A 89 2.39 14.38 -0.50
CA PHE A 89 3.61 14.19 0.27
C PHE A 89 4.83 14.84 -0.40
N ILE A 90 4.93 14.75 -1.72
CA ILE A 90 6.00 15.39 -2.50
C ILE A 90 5.82 16.91 -2.53
N TYR A 91 4.60 17.37 -2.77
CA TYR A 91 4.30 18.79 -2.90
C TYR A 91 4.52 19.53 -1.57
N TYR A 92 4.13 18.92 -0.45
CA TYR A 92 4.26 19.49 0.90
C TYR A 92 5.48 18.96 1.66
N GLU A 93 6.51 18.46 0.96
CA GLU A 93 7.67 17.80 1.58
C GLU A 93 8.38 18.69 2.61
N ASP A 94 8.55 19.99 2.32
CA ASP A 94 9.14 20.95 3.25
C ASP A 94 8.26 21.18 4.49
N ASN A 95 6.94 21.30 4.30
CA ASN A 95 6.00 21.46 5.42
C ASN A 95 5.99 20.23 6.32
N ILE A 96 6.13 19.03 5.75
CA ILE A 96 6.23 17.77 6.50
C ILE A 96 7.53 17.72 7.29
N CYS A 97 8.65 18.19 6.72
CA CYS A 97 9.92 18.32 7.45
C CYS A 97 9.76 19.24 8.67
N ASP A 98 9.12 20.39 8.48
CA ASP A 98 8.90 21.38 9.55
C ASP A 98 7.91 20.88 10.60
N LEU A 99 6.90 20.12 10.20
CA LEU A 99 5.97 19.44 11.11
C LEU A 99 6.69 18.41 11.97
N VAL A 100 7.53 17.55 11.38
CA VAL A 100 8.31 16.55 12.13
C VAL A 100 9.31 17.22 13.08
N ALA A 101 9.96 18.30 12.66
CA ALA A 101 10.85 19.08 13.53
C ALA A 101 10.09 19.71 14.70
N SER A 102 8.88 20.22 14.45
CA SER A 102 8.01 20.79 15.48
C SER A 102 7.51 19.73 16.47
N LEU A 103 7.11 18.56 15.98
CA LEU A 103 6.73 17.42 16.81
C LEU A 103 7.89 16.93 17.68
N ARG A 104 9.12 16.85 17.14
CA ARG A 104 10.32 16.50 17.93
C ARG A 104 10.57 17.51 19.05
N LYS A 105 10.43 18.81 18.77
CA LYS A 105 10.57 19.87 19.80
C LYS A 105 9.48 19.74 20.87
N LEU A 106 8.26 19.39 20.47
CA LEU A 106 7.15 19.16 21.38
C LEU A 106 7.41 17.96 22.29
N ASP A 107 7.87 16.84 21.71
CA ASP A 107 8.23 15.61 22.43
C ASP A 107 9.27 15.90 23.52
N ILE A 108 10.38 16.58 23.17
CA ILE A 108 11.43 16.97 24.13
C ILE A 108 10.88 17.90 25.23
N LYS A 109 10.01 18.85 24.87
CA LYS A 109 9.43 19.83 25.81
C LYS A 109 8.46 19.18 26.78
N TYR A 110 7.69 18.19 26.33
CA TYR A 110 6.64 17.54 27.11
C TYR A 110 7.08 16.24 27.77
N ASN A 111 8.25 15.67 27.44
CA ASN A 111 8.81 14.54 28.18
C ASN A 111 9.00 14.82 29.70
N ASN A 112 8.91 16.10 30.11
CA ASN A 112 8.98 16.56 31.50
C ASN A 112 7.63 17.03 32.10
N LYS A 113 6.52 17.00 31.34
CA LYS A 113 5.18 17.34 31.84
C LYS A 113 4.28 16.13 31.66
N SER A 114 3.52 15.79 32.70
CA SER A 114 2.47 14.77 32.63
C SER A 114 1.39 15.18 31.63
N ILE A 115 1.60 14.87 30.34
CA ILE A 115 0.50 14.76 29.39
C ILE A 115 -0.46 13.72 29.98
N SER A 116 -1.77 14.00 29.91
CA SER A 116 -2.79 13.06 30.36
C SER A 116 -2.53 11.72 29.69
N SER A 117 -2.24 10.69 30.49
CA SER A 117 -1.95 9.35 30.02
C SER A 117 -3.07 8.81 29.13
N GLU A 118 -4.30 9.27 29.35
CA GLU A 118 -5.50 8.87 28.64
C GLU A 118 -5.49 9.24 27.13
N ASP A 119 -5.00 10.42 26.77
CA ASP A 119 -4.88 10.85 25.36
C ASP A 119 -3.82 10.03 24.61
N ILE A 120 -2.72 9.72 25.31
CA ILE A 120 -1.62 8.90 24.79
C ILE A 120 -2.09 7.46 24.61
N ASP A 121 -2.84 6.92 25.57
CA ASP A 121 -3.39 5.56 25.53
C ASP A 121 -4.42 5.41 24.39
N PHE A 122 -5.30 6.40 24.19
CA PHE A 122 -6.24 6.40 23.07
C PHE A 122 -5.53 6.43 21.70
N LEU A 123 -4.49 7.26 21.56
CA LEU A 123 -3.69 7.32 20.35
C LEU A 123 -2.99 5.98 20.08
N HIS A 124 -2.38 5.37 21.10
CA HIS A 124 -1.75 4.05 20.98
C HIS A 124 -2.76 2.96 20.59
N PHE A 125 -3.95 2.98 21.19
CA PHE A 125 -5.03 2.05 20.84
C PHE A 125 -5.44 2.21 19.37
N THR A 126 -5.67 3.44 18.91
CA THR A 126 -6.08 3.74 17.54
C THR A 126 -5.03 3.30 16.53
N LEU A 127 -3.74 3.58 16.80
CA LEU A 127 -2.63 3.14 15.96
C LEU A 127 -2.50 1.62 15.92
N LYS A 128 -2.65 0.95 17.08
CA LYS A 128 -2.61 -0.52 17.17
C LYS A 128 -3.75 -1.15 16.39
N LEU A 129 -4.97 -0.62 16.53
CA LEU A 129 -6.15 -1.10 15.80
C LEU A 129 -6.00 -0.89 14.30
N SER A 130 -5.59 0.30 13.86
CA SER A 130 -5.34 0.60 12.44
C SER A 130 -4.31 -0.36 11.83
N LYS A 131 -3.23 -0.66 12.57
CA LYS A 131 -2.22 -1.64 12.15
C LYS A 131 -2.80 -3.03 11.99
N ILE A 132 -3.59 -3.51 12.96
CA ILE A 132 -4.21 -4.84 12.92
C ILE A 132 -5.18 -4.94 11.75
N LEU A 133 -6.03 -3.94 11.56
CA LEU A 133 -6.99 -3.91 10.45
C LEU A 133 -6.29 -3.90 9.08
N ASN A 134 -5.24 -3.09 8.92
CA ASN A 134 -4.46 -3.06 7.69
C ASN A 134 -3.75 -4.39 7.40
N ALA A 135 -3.20 -5.04 8.43
CA ALA A 135 -2.57 -6.35 8.28
C ALA A 135 -3.58 -7.45 7.92
N MET A 136 -4.76 -7.47 8.58
CA MET A 136 -5.83 -8.39 8.25
C MET A 136 -6.31 -8.20 6.81
N LEU A 137 -6.50 -6.96 6.37
CA LEU A 137 -6.87 -6.67 4.99
C LEU A 137 -5.83 -7.20 3.99
N CYS A 138 -4.53 -7.08 4.27
CA CYS A 138 -3.48 -7.67 3.42
C CYS A 138 -3.62 -9.19 3.32
N VAL A 139 -3.79 -9.86 4.46
CA VAL A 139 -3.91 -11.32 4.52
C VAL A 139 -5.17 -11.77 3.81
N VAL A 140 -6.32 -11.19 4.13
CA VAL A 140 -7.61 -11.54 3.51
C VAL A 140 -7.57 -11.30 2.01
N PHE A 141 -7.06 -10.15 1.55
CA PHE A 141 -6.97 -9.86 0.12
C PHE A 141 -6.05 -10.83 -0.62
N SER A 142 -4.90 -11.17 -0.03
CA SER A 142 -3.91 -12.06 -0.66
C SER A 142 -4.29 -13.54 -0.58
N TRP A 143 -5.02 -13.97 0.45
CA TRP A 143 -5.36 -15.38 0.64
C TRP A 143 -6.75 -15.73 0.13
N SER A 144 -7.70 -14.79 0.12
CA SER A 144 -9.07 -15.07 -0.32
C SER A 144 -9.13 -15.62 -1.74
N THR A 145 -8.34 -15.06 -2.65
CA THR A 145 -8.33 -15.50 -4.06
C THR A 145 -7.68 -16.86 -4.26
N LEU A 146 -6.63 -17.19 -3.49
CA LEU A 146 -6.04 -18.54 -3.49
C LEU A 146 -7.01 -19.57 -2.92
N VAL A 147 -7.69 -19.25 -1.81
CA VAL A 147 -8.67 -20.15 -1.19
C VAL A 147 -9.82 -20.42 -2.16
N VAL A 148 -10.34 -19.39 -2.83
CA VAL A 148 -11.42 -19.54 -3.82
C VAL A 148 -10.94 -20.36 -5.03
N SER A 149 -9.73 -20.13 -5.53
CA SER A 149 -9.14 -20.93 -6.63
C SER A 149 -8.99 -22.41 -6.24
N CYS A 150 -8.54 -22.70 -5.01
CA CYS A 150 -8.46 -24.06 -4.48
C CYS A 150 -9.83 -24.73 -4.38
N ILE A 151 -10.88 -23.99 -3.98
CA ILE A 151 -12.24 -24.52 -3.89
C ILE A 151 -12.77 -24.90 -5.28
N PHE A 152 -12.54 -24.06 -6.30
CA PHE A 152 -12.93 -24.37 -7.67
C PHE A 152 -12.19 -25.60 -8.22
N TYR A 153 -10.89 -25.70 -7.96
CA TYR A 153 -10.10 -26.88 -8.35
C TYR A 153 -10.65 -28.19 -7.76
N ILE A 154 -11.02 -28.18 -6.48
CA ILE A 154 -11.58 -29.36 -5.81
C ILE A 154 -12.96 -29.75 -6.37
N LYS A 155 -13.78 -28.76 -6.75
CA LYS A 155 -15.15 -28.98 -7.24
C LYS A 155 -15.21 -29.40 -8.70
N ASP A 156 -14.48 -28.70 -9.56
CA ASP A 156 -14.62 -28.80 -11.01
C ASP A 156 -13.46 -29.56 -11.68
N GLY A 157 -12.39 -29.85 -10.93
CA GLY A 157 -11.20 -30.54 -11.44
C GLY A 157 -10.34 -29.72 -12.40
N VAL A 158 -10.72 -28.45 -12.65
CA VAL A 158 -10.00 -27.51 -13.50
C VAL A 158 -9.30 -26.47 -12.63
N PHE A 159 -8.00 -26.29 -12.83
CA PHE A 159 -7.23 -25.28 -12.11
C PHE A 159 -7.35 -23.95 -12.83
N ASP A 160 -8.35 -23.16 -12.42
CA ASP A 160 -8.50 -21.78 -12.87
C ASP A 160 -8.04 -20.83 -11.75
N VAL A 161 -7.00 -20.04 -12.04
CA VAL A 161 -6.40 -19.13 -11.06
C VAL A 161 -7.19 -17.85 -11.03
N ILE A 162 -7.91 -17.64 -9.93
CA ILE A 162 -8.56 -16.37 -9.65
C ILE A 162 -7.52 -15.43 -9.06
N PHE A 163 -7.28 -14.33 -9.76
CA PHE A 163 -6.29 -13.34 -9.37
C PHE A 163 -6.87 -12.35 -8.33
N PRO A 164 -6.03 -11.88 -7.36
CA PRO A 164 -6.39 -10.84 -6.38
C PRO A 164 -7.03 -9.60 -7.00
N LEU A 165 -6.52 -9.19 -8.17
CA LEU A 165 -7.09 -8.14 -8.99
C LEU A 165 -7.56 -8.77 -10.29
N LYS A 166 -8.83 -8.53 -10.68
CA LYS A 166 -9.29 -8.86 -12.04
C LYS A 166 -8.87 -7.72 -12.94
N VAL A 167 -7.90 -8.01 -13.79
CA VAL A 167 -7.25 -7.04 -14.66
C VAL A 167 -7.13 -7.66 -16.03
N GLU A 168 -7.44 -6.87 -17.06
CA GLU A 168 -7.11 -7.23 -18.44
C GLU A 168 -5.66 -6.83 -18.73
N TYR A 169 -4.87 -7.81 -19.16
CA TYR A 169 -3.50 -7.56 -19.60
C TYR A 169 -3.49 -7.27 -21.10
N PRO A 170 -2.77 -6.22 -21.55
CA PRO A 170 -2.78 -5.78 -22.95
C PRO A 170 -2.04 -6.73 -23.91
N PHE A 171 -1.24 -7.66 -23.40
CA PHE A 171 -0.60 -8.70 -24.20
C PHE A 171 -1.41 -9.97 -24.02
N SER A 172 -2.03 -10.48 -25.09
CA SER A 172 -2.69 -11.79 -25.24
C SER A 172 -2.26 -12.84 -24.21
N PHE A 173 -2.77 -12.68 -22.99
CA PHE A 173 -2.54 -13.56 -21.87
C PHE A 173 -3.73 -14.50 -21.96
N ASP A 174 -3.55 -15.55 -22.75
CA ASP A 174 -4.56 -16.59 -22.83
C ASP A 174 -4.74 -17.08 -21.38
N HIS A 175 -5.92 -16.89 -20.80
CA HIS A 175 -6.22 -17.28 -19.41
C HIS A 175 -5.87 -18.76 -19.14
N ASN A 176 -5.76 -19.55 -20.22
CA ASN A 176 -5.40 -20.95 -20.24
C ASN A 176 -3.89 -21.26 -20.21
N ASP A 177 -2.99 -20.29 -20.35
CA ASP A 177 -1.55 -20.55 -20.38
C ASP A 177 -0.96 -20.58 -18.95
N ALA A 178 -1.14 -21.73 -18.29
CA ALA A 178 -0.80 -21.99 -16.89
C ALA A 178 0.70 -21.89 -16.52
N ARG A 179 1.57 -21.36 -17.39
CA ARG A 179 3.01 -21.22 -17.13
C ARG A 179 3.39 -19.86 -16.55
N LEU A 180 2.62 -18.81 -16.83
CA LEU A 180 2.96 -17.43 -16.49
C LEU A 180 2.18 -16.89 -15.28
N TRP A 181 1.19 -17.63 -14.77
CA TRP A 181 0.39 -17.21 -13.60
C TRP A 181 1.21 -16.87 -12.34
N PRO A 182 2.35 -17.52 -12.00
CA PRO A 182 3.10 -17.17 -10.79
C PRO A 182 3.72 -15.78 -10.90
N PHE A 183 4.16 -15.38 -12.10
CA PHE A 183 4.74 -14.06 -12.34
C PHE A 183 3.69 -12.96 -12.20
N VAL A 184 2.50 -13.17 -12.77
CA VAL A 184 1.35 -12.26 -12.63
C VAL A 184 0.90 -12.17 -11.18
N TYR A 185 0.83 -13.30 -10.48
CA TYR A 185 0.46 -13.33 -9.07
C TYR A 185 1.48 -12.60 -8.19
N ILE A 186 2.78 -12.80 -8.42
CA ILE A 186 3.86 -12.10 -7.71
C ILE A 186 3.81 -10.60 -8.02
N HIS A 187 3.54 -10.22 -9.27
CA HIS A 187 3.39 -8.82 -9.68
C HIS A 187 2.25 -8.13 -8.91
N GLN A 188 1.05 -8.71 -8.94
CA GLN A 188 -0.12 -8.19 -8.23
C GLN A 188 0.10 -8.17 -6.71
N PHE A 189 0.70 -9.23 -6.17
CA PHE A 189 1.06 -9.28 -4.76
C PHE A 189 2.08 -8.18 -4.41
N TRP A 190 3.07 -7.94 -5.26
CA TRP A 190 4.08 -6.90 -5.04
C TRP A 190 3.45 -5.51 -5.02
N SER A 191 2.59 -5.21 -5.99
CA SER A 191 1.92 -3.91 -6.12
C SER A 191 0.95 -3.61 -4.97
N VAL A 192 0.10 -4.57 -4.60
CA VAL A 192 -0.82 -4.46 -3.45
C VAL A 192 -0.05 -4.29 -2.14
N ASN A 193 1.10 -4.95 -1.99
CA ASN A 193 1.95 -4.81 -0.83
C ASN A 193 2.91 -3.62 -0.89
N GLU A 194 3.12 -2.97 -2.03
CA GLU A 194 3.96 -1.76 -2.13
C GLU A 194 3.23 -0.57 -1.50
N GLU A 195 1.94 -0.42 -1.80
CA GLU A 195 1.03 0.54 -1.18
C GLU A 195 0.92 0.36 0.36
N ARG A 196 1.07 -0.89 0.84
CA ARG A 196 0.88 -1.25 2.25
C ARG A 196 2.16 -1.62 3.02
N ARG A 197 3.32 -1.69 2.37
CA ARG A 197 4.63 -1.91 3.02
C ARG A 197 4.98 -0.79 4.01
N GLY A 198 4.39 0.38 3.77
CA GLY A 198 3.77 1.28 4.76
C GLY A 198 3.77 0.82 6.23
N TYR A 199 3.05 -0.27 6.44
CA TYR A 199 2.56 -0.71 7.75
C TYR A 199 3.21 -2.02 8.20
N VAL A 200 3.70 -2.83 7.25
CA VAL A 200 4.26 -4.16 7.52
C VAL A 200 5.72 -4.09 7.95
N HIS A 201 6.54 -3.12 7.52
CA HIS A 201 7.95 -3.09 7.94
C HIS A 201 8.17 -2.69 9.41
N VAL A 202 7.15 -2.12 10.06
CA VAL A 202 7.08 -1.87 11.51
C VAL A 202 6.92 -3.18 12.31
N SER A 203 6.67 -4.30 11.65
CA SER A 203 6.29 -5.58 12.30
C SER A 203 7.43 -6.56 12.58
N ARG A 204 8.68 -6.28 12.18
CA ARG A 204 9.81 -7.16 12.54
C ARG A 204 10.58 -6.58 13.74
N LEU A 205 10.30 -7.16 14.91
CA LEU A 205 11.12 -7.23 16.14
C LEU A 205 10.81 -6.23 17.27
N PRO A 206 11.18 -6.62 18.51
CA PRO A 206 10.36 -7.34 19.48
C PRO A 206 9.53 -6.38 20.31
N LEU A 207 8.33 -6.82 20.70
CA LEU A 207 7.52 -6.14 21.72
C LEU A 207 8.13 -6.47 23.09
N LEU A 208 8.87 -5.52 23.66
CA LEU A 208 9.05 -5.35 25.10
C LEU A 208 8.43 -4.00 25.47
#